data_AF-Q570M2-F1
#
_entry.id   AF-Q570M2-F1
#
_cell.length_a   1.000
_cell.length_b   1.000
_cell.length_c   1.000
_cell.angle_alpha   90.00
_cell.angle_beta   90.00
_cell.angle_gamma   90.00
#
_symmetry.space_group_name_H-M   'P 1'
#
loop_
_entity.id
_entity.type
_entity.pdbx_description
1 polymer ?
#
loop_
_entity_poly.entity_id
_entity_poly.type
_entity_poly.pdbx_seq_one_letter_code
_entity_poly.pdbx_strand_id
1 'polypeptide(L)'
;QLGGRLQAAELDAEWPDVESLIKELEMVEGIQSVSKSRFFLSPGLAPTFQVYMAPMFENQYKLLARAGNRVQELIVEASLSKEEMKSTIMSCTNRVE
;
A
#
# COMPACT_ATOMS: atom_id res chain seq x y z
N GLN A 1 4.74 -30.15 0.78
CA GLN A 1 5.06 -28.70 0.79
C GLN A 1 4.51 -28.08 -0.49
N LEU A 2 3.36 -27.41 -0.42
CA LEU A 2 2.70 -26.73 -1.56
C LEU A 2 2.72 -25.19 -1.42
N GLY A 3 3.21 -24.66 -0.30
CA GLY A 3 3.08 -23.23 0.03
C GLY A 3 4.00 -22.29 -0.75
N GLY A 4 5.13 -22.77 -1.28
CA GLY A 4 6.11 -21.89 -1.95
C GLY A 4 5.70 -21.39 -3.34
N ARG A 5 4.91 -22.20 -4.08
CA ARG A 5 4.45 -21.83 -5.43
C ARG A 5 3.22 -20.91 -5.42
N LEU A 6 2.37 -21.01 -4.39
CA LEU A 6 1.21 -20.11 -4.21
C LEU A 6 1.65 -18.67 -3.89
N GLN A 7 2.66 -18.51 -3.02
CA GLN A 7 3.18 -17.18 -2.68
C GLN A 7 3.74 -16.41 -3.89
N ALA A 8 4.43 -17.10 -4.81
CA ALA A 8 4.96 -16.46 -6.02
C ALA A 8 3.86 -16.06 -7.03
N ALA A 9 2.83 -16.90 -7.20
CA ALA A 9 1.72 -16.61 -8.12
C ALA A 9 0.76 -15.52 -7.59
N GLU A 10 0.67 -15.35 -6.26
CA GLU A 10 -0.10 -14.26 -5.65
C GLU A 10 0.66 -12.93 -5.62
N LEU A 11 2.01 -12.96 -5.60
CA LEU A 11 2.86 -11.77 -5.74
C LEU A 11 2.74 -11.12 -7.13
N ASP A 12 2.47 -11.92 -8.17
CA ASP A 12 2.23 -11.47 -9.55
C ASP A 12 0.75 -11.19 -9.85
N ALA A 13 -0.15 -11.33 -8.88
CA ALA A 13 -1.54 -10.95 -9.08
C ALA A 13 -1.62 -9.42 -9.13
N GLU A 14 -1.89 -8.87 -10.33
CA GLU A 14 -2.27 -7.48 -10.49
C GLU A 14 -3.43 -7.19 -9.53
N TRP A 15 -3.22 -6.27 -8.60
CA TRP A 15 -4.25 -5.80 -7.68
C TRP A 15 -4.59 -4.36 -8.09
N PRO A 16 -5.66 -4.16 -8.89
CA PRO A 16 -5.96 -2.88 -9.52
C PRO A 16 -6.02 -1.72 -8.52
N ASP A 17 -6.67 -1.93 -7.37
CA ASP A 17 -6.76 -0.92 -6.31
C ASP A 17 -5.38 -0.43 -5.83
N VAL A 18 -4.44 -1.36 -5.67
CA VAL A 18 -3.07 -1.06 -5.25
C VAL A 18 -2.32 -0.32 -6.36
N GLU A 19 -2.45 -0.76 -7.62
CA GLU A 19 -1.82 -0.07 -8.74
C GLU A 19 -2.35 1.36 -8.90
N SER A 20 -3.67 1.54 -8.73
CA SER A 20 -4.30 2.85 -8.78
C SER A 20 -3.80 3.74 -7.64
N LEU A 21 -3.71 3.20 -6.42
CA LEU A 21 -3.15 3.90 -5.28
C LEU A 21 -1.68 4.33 -5.52
N ILE A 22 -0.85 3.44 -6.08
CA ILE A 22 0.55 3.75 -6.40
C ILE A 22 0.62 4.93 -7.37
N LYS A 23 -0.16 4.90 -8.46
CA LYS A 23 -0.21 5.98 -9.45
C LYS A 23 -0.66 7.30 -8.83
N GLU A 24 -1.70 7.28 -8.01
CA GLU A 24 -2.18 8.49 -7.32
C GLU A 24 -1.12 9.06 -6.37
N LEU A 25 -0.36 8.21 -5.66
CA LEU A 25 0.72 8.65 -4.77
C LEU A 25 1.90 9.21 -5.56
N GLU A 26 2.29 8.60 -6.67
CA GLU A 26 3.40 9.08 -7.52
C GLU A 26 3.13 10.46 -8.15
N MET A 27 1.86 10.86 -8.26
CA MET A 27 1.47 12.20 -8.75
C MET A 27 1.53 13.31 -7.68
N VAL A 28 1.79 12.96 -6.40
CA VAL A 28 1.76 13.93 -5.30
C VAL A 28 3.13 14.61 -5.15
N GLU A 29 3.12 15.95 -5.12
CA GLU A 29 4.32 16.72 -4.83
C GLU A 29 4.89 16.37 -3.45
N GLY A 30 6.19 16.10 -3.39
CA GLY A 30 6.90 15.68 -2.18
C GLY A 30 7.00 14.16 -1.99
N ILE A 31 6.29 13.36 -2.78
CA ILE A 31 6.56 11.92 -2.91
C ILE A 31 7.70 11.71 -3.92
N GLN A 32 8.76 11.04 -3.49
CA GLN A 32 9.94 10.74 -4.31
C GLN A 32 9.83 9.38 -4.99
N SER A 33 9.35 8.37 -4.27
CA SER A 33 9.18 7.02 -4.80
C SER A 33 8.10 6.25 -4.06
N VAL A 34 7.44 5.34 -4.77
CA VAL A 34 6.50 4.37 -4.22
C VAL A 34 6.91 2.99 -4.71
N SER A 35 7.07 2.03 -3.81
CA SER A 35 7.45 0.66 -4.17
C SER A 35 6.64 -0.38 -3.41
N LYS A 36 6.35 -1.50 -4.08
CA LYS A 36 5.78 -2.67 -3.42
C LYS A 36 6.85 -3.40 -2.63
N SER A 37 6.50 -3.75 -1.40
CA SER A 37 7.28 -4.64 -0.54
C SER A 37 6.51 -5.96 -0.42
N ARG A 38 6.29 -6.44 0.80
CA ARG A 38 5.71 -7.75 1.09
C ARG A 38 4.20 -7.80 0.79
N PHE A 39 3.78 -8.87 0.13
CA PHE A 39 2.40 -9.32 0.11
C PHE A 39 2.20 -10.44 1.12
N PHE A 40 1.06 -10.44 1.83
CA PHE A 40 0.70 -11.53 2.72
C PHE A 40 -0.80 -11.59 2.96
N LEU A 41 -1.30 -12.77 3.35
CA LEU A 41 -2.66 -12.94 3.81
C LEU A 41 -2.75 -12.72 5.33
N SER A 42 -3.68 -11.87 5.76
CA SER A 42 -3.98 -11.63 7.17
C SER A 42 -5.23 -12.42 7.60
N PRO A 43 -5.29 -12.91 8.85
CA PRO A 43 -6.45 -13.68 9.34
C PRO A 43 -7.73 -12.83 9.47
N GLY A 44 -7.63 -11.50 9.47
CA GLY A 44 -8.77 -10.59 9.51
C GLY A 44 -9.25 -10.22 8.11
N LEU A 45 -10.58 -10.17 7.93
CA LEU A 45 -11.21 -9.72 6.69
C LEU A 45 -11.52 -8.21 6.77
N ALA A 46 -10.93 -7.43 5.88
CA ALA A 46 -11.33 -6.04 5.62
C ALA A 46 -12.50 -6.04 4.62
N PRO A 47 -13.68 -5.48 4.97
CA PRO A 47 -14.85 -5.51 4.09
C PRO A 47 -14.72 -4.58 2.87
N THR A 48 -13.82 -3.60 2.94
CA THR A 48 -13.54 -2.61 1.89
C THR A 48 -12.03 -2.39 1.77
N PHE A 49 -11.60 -1.75 0.67
CA PHE A 49 -10.21 -1.33 0.50
C PHE A 49 -9.85 -0.27 1.56
N GLN A 50 -8.76 -0.51 2.29
CA GLN A 50 -8.30 0.34 3.38
C GLN A 50 -6.79 0.46 3.33
N VAL A 51 -6.28 1.66 3.62
CA VAL A 51 -4.83 1.92 3.68
C VAL A 51 -4.47 2.40 5.07
N TYR A 52 -3.56 1.70 5.74
CA TYR A 52 -3.04 2.08 7.05
C TYR A 52 -1.61 2.57 6.93
N MET A 53 -1.27 3.61 7.68
CA MET A 53 0.12 4.07 7.81
C MET A 53 0.74 3.48 9.07
N ALA A 54 1.81 2.71 8.90
CA ALA A 54 2.65 2.21 9.98
C ALA A 54 3.67 3.29 10.42
N PRO A 55 4.36 3.12 11.57
CA PRO A 55 5.39 4.05 12.00
C PRO A 55 6.48 4.27 10.93
N MET A 56 6.90 5.53 10.79
CA MET A 56 7.92 5.98 9.84
C MET A 56 9.31 5.53 10.29
N PHE A 57 10.18 5.23 9.33
CA PHE A 57 11.61 5.07 9.55
C PHE A 57 12.33 6.01 8.57
N GLU A 58 13.10 6.97 9.11
CA GLU A 58 13.71 8.07 8.33
C GLU A 58 12.67 8.79 7.46
N ASN A 59 12.89 8.93 6.16
CA ASN A 59 11.98 9.58 5.20
C ASN A 59 11.02 8.58 4.52
N GLN A 60 10.90 7.37 5.06
CA GLN A 60 10.10 6.31 4.48
C GLN A 60 8.86 6.02 5.32
N TYR A 61 7.72 6.11 4.66
CA TYR A 61 6.43 5.70 5.20
C TYR A 61 6.10 4.30 4.73
N LYS A 62 5.78 3.43 5.67
CA LYS A 62 5.24 2.11 5.39
C LYS A 62 3.72 2.17 5.37
N LEU A 63 3.11 1.83 4.24
CA LEU A 63 1.68 1.72 4.09
C LEU A 63 1.25 0.26 3.98
N LEU A 64 0.06 -0.05 4.49
CA LEU A 64 -0.56 -1.36 4.39
C LEU A 64 -1.91 -1.21 3.69
N ALA A 65 -1.96 -1.54 2.41
CA ALA A 65 -3.18 -1.63 1.63
C ALA A 65 -3.85 -2.99 1.89
N ARG A 66 -5.15 -2.99 2.21
CA ARG A 66 -5.89 -4.18 2.67
C ARG A 66 -7.26 -4.25 2.00
N ALA A 67 -7.65 -5.44 1.53
CA ALA A 67 -9.01 -5.78 1.16
C ALA A 67 -9.24 -7.28 1.32
N GLY A 68 -10.36 -7.69 1.90
CA GLY A 68 -10.57 -9.07 2.31
C GLY A 68 -9.45 -9.52 3.26
N ASN A 69 -8.85 -10.68 2.99
CA ASN A 69 -7.69 -11.16 3.73
C ASN A 69 -6.35 -10.73 3.13
N ARG A 70 -6.34 -10.00 2.01
CA ARG A 70 -5.10 -9.59 1.32
C ARG A 70 -4.50 -8.36 1.96
N VAL A 71 -3.17 -8.35 2.09
CA VAL A 71 -2.40 -7.19 2.54
C VAL A 71 -1.20 -6.99 1.62
N GLN A 72 -1.06 -5.78 1.08
CA GLN A 72 0.11 -5.33 0.36
C GLN A 72 0.83 -4.24 1.16
N GLU A 73 2.10 -4.46 1.46
CA GLU A 73 2.98 -3.45 2.02
C GLU A 73 3.53 -2.57 0.90
N LEU A 74 3.43 -1.25 1.07
CA LEU A 74 4.06 -0.24 0.22
C LEU A 74 5.07 0.55 1.02
N ILE A 75 6.19 0.91 0.40
CA ILE A 75 7.18 1.84 0.94
C ILE A 75 7.10 3.11 0.12
N VAL A 76 6.85 4.23 0.79
CA VAL A 76 6.77 5.56 0.19
C VAL A 76 7.91 6.40 0.74
N GLU A 77 8.82 6.81 -0.13
CA GLU A 77 9.82 7.81 0.20
C GLU A 77 9.24 9.20 -0.04
N ALA A 78 9.26 10.04 0.98
CA ALA A 78 8.59 11.33 0.94
C ALA A 78 9.26 12.37 1.85
N SER A 79 9.21 13.62 1.43
CA SER A 79 9.59 14.79 2.24
C SER A 79 8.41 15.36 3.03
N LEU A 80 7.21 14.80 2.81
CA LEU A 80 5.98 15.18 3.50
C LEU A 80 6.09 14.84 4.99
N SER A 81 5.54 15.71 5.84
CA SER A 81 5.33 15.41 7.26
C SER A 81 4.30 14.30 7.46
N LYS A 82 4.26 13.73 8.66
CA LYS A 82 3.32 12.66 9.02
C LYS A 82 1.86 13.05 8.81
N GLU A 83 1.51 14.31 9.06
CA GLU A 83 0.14 14.82 8.91
C GLU A 83 -0.22 15.03 7.44
N GLU A 84 0.70 15.60 6.65
CA GLU A 84 0.53 15.74 5.20
C GLU A 84 0.42 14.38 4.52
N MET A 85 1.23 13.39 4.94
CA MET A 85 1.17 12.04 4.41
C MET A 85 -0.17 11.36 4.71
N LYS A 86 -0.72 11.53 5.92
CA LYS A 86 -2.07 11.04 6.25
C LYS A 86 -3.14 11.65 5.35
N SER A 87 -3.09 12.97 5.16
CA SER A 87 -4.04 13.69 4.29
C SER A 87 -3.94 13.21 2.84
N THR A 88 -2.71 13.02 2.36
CA THR A 88 -2.40 12.49 1.04
C THR A 88 -3.00 11.10 0.83
N ILE A 89 -2.73 10.16 1.75
CA ILE A 89 -3.28 8.80 1.68
C ILE A 89 -4.81 8.82 1.65
N MET A 90 -5.43 9.64 2.50
CA MET A 90 -6.89 9.77 2.52
C MET A 90 -7.43 10.27 1.17
N SER A 91 -6.79 11.28 0.58
CA SER A 91 -7.15 11.82 -0.73
C SER A 91 -7.00 10.77 -1.84
N CYS A 92 -5.86 10.09 -1.91
CA CYS A 92 -5.57 9.09 -2.94
C CYS A 92 -6.49 7.86 -2.81
N THR A 93 -6.75 7.38 -1.59
CA THR A 93 -7.61 6.20 -1.37
C THR A 93 -9.05 6.45 -1.80
N ASN A 94 -9.56 7.69 -1.70
CA ASN A 94 -10.90 8.06 -2.17
C ASN A 94 -11.04 8.10 -3.70
N ARG A 95 -9.92 8.03 -4.44
CA ARG A 95 -9.88 8.04 -5.90
C ARG A 95 -9.61 6.65 -6.49
N VAL A 96 -9.48 5.64 -5.63
CA VAL A 96 -9.36 4.24 -6.05
C VAL A 96 -10.77 3.75 -6.39
N GLU A 97 -10.98 3.34 -7.65
CA GLU A 97 -12.24 2.79 -8.17
C GLU A 97 -12.21 1.25 -8.29
#